data_AF-A0A5E4MX24-F1
#
_entry.id   AF-A0A5E4MX24-F1
#
_cell.length_a   1.000
_cell.length_b   1.000
_cell.length_c   1.000
_cell.angle_alpha   90.00
_cell.angle_beta   90.00
_cell.angle_gamma   90.00
#
_symmetry.space_group_name_H-M   'P 1'
#
loop_
_entity.id
_entity.type
_entity.pdbx_description
1 polymer ?
#
loop_
_entity_poly.entity_id
_entity_poly.type
_entity_poly.pdbx_seq_one_letter_code
_entity_poly.pdbx_strand_id
1 'polypeptide(L)'
;MIISNVSGSVRNHVRNQFIALSLSRARYSSKVDYKPIRSVLVANRGEIAIRVFRACTELGIKSVAIYSEQDKMHMHRLKADESYLVGKGKAPVEAYLDIPEIIRVAKVNY
;
A
#
# COMPACT_ATOMS: atom_id res chain seq x y z
N MET A 1 4.70 -2.42 -61.14
CA MET A 1 4.97 -2.63 -59.70
C MET A 1 4.34 -1.46 -58.94
N ILE A 2 3.10 -1.61 -58.46
CA ILE A 2 2.76 -2.07 -57.08
C ILE A 2 3.15 -0.92 -56.11
N ILE A 3 2.29 -0.04 -55.56
CA ILE A 3 0.87 -0.12 -55.17
C ILE A 3 0.26 1.30 -55.16
N SER A 4 -0.77 1.54 -55.97
CA SER A 4 -1.78 2.59 -55.79
C SER A 4 -2.92 2.01 -54.94
N ASN A 5 -3.56 2.81 -54.09
CA ASN A 5 -4.69 2.49 -53.19
C ASN A 5 -4.36 1.91 -51.81
N VAL A 6 -3.97 2.80 -50.89
CA VAL A 6 -4.27 2.60 -49.47
C VAL A 6 -5.66 3.18 -49.20
N SER A 7 -6.63 2.28 -48.99
CA SER A 7 -8.01 2.58 -48.57
C SER A 7 -8.05 3.61 -47.43
N GLY A 8 -8.99 4.55 -47.48
CA GLY A 8 -9.22 5.55 -46.43
C GLY A 8 -9.42 4.95 -45.03
N SER A 9 -9.78 3.67 -44.96
CA SER A 9 -9.88 2.90 -43.71
C SER A 9 -8.53 2.72 -42.99
N VAL A 10 -7.45 2.44 -43.74
CA VAL A 10 -6.11 2.20 -43.15
C VAL A 10 -5.50 3.52 -42.64
N ARG A 11 -5.73 4.62 -43.35
CA ARG A 11 -5.26 5.96 -42.96
C ARG A 11 -5.94 6.44 -41.67
N ASN A 12 -7.22 6.13 -41.52
CA ASN A 12 -7.99 6.42 -40.31
C ASN A 12 -7.60 5.53 -39.13
N HIS A 13 -7.25 4.26 -39.37
CA HIS A 13 -6.81 3.34 -38.32
C HIS A 13 -5.48 3.76 -37.69
N VAL A 14 -4.50 4.17 -38.51
CA VAL A 14 -3.21 4.69 -38.02
C VAL A 14 -3.40 5.99 -37.26
N ARG A 15 -4.23 6.92 -37.78
CA ARG A 15 -4.53 8.19 -37.11
C ARG A 15 -5.24 7.98 -35.76
N ASN A 16 -6.14 7.00 -35.68
CA ASN A 16 -6.81 6.62 -34.44
C ASN A 16 -5.87 5.95 -33.42
N GLN A 17 -4.91 5.14 -33.87
CA GLN A 17 -3.85 4.60 -32.99
C GLN A 17 -2.95 5.70 -32.42
N PHE A 18 -2.56 6.70 -33.24
CA PHE A 18 -1.77 7.84 -32.76
C PHE A 18 -2.55 8.73 -31.77
N ILE A 19 -3.85 8.94 -31.98
CA ILE A 19 -4.72 9.65 -31.02
C ILE A 19 -4.87 8.85 -29.72
N ALA A 20 -5.07 7.54 -29.80
CA ALA A 20 -5.15 6.67 -28.62
C ALA A 20 -3.84 6.67 -27.79
N LEU A 21 -2.68 6.74 -28.44
CA LEU A 21 -1.37 6.84 -27.79
C LEU A 21 -1.11 8.24 -27.18
N SER A 22 -1.66 9.30 -27.78
CA SER A 22 -1.63 10.65 -27.22
C SER A 22 -2.54 10.77 -25.99
N LEU A 23 -3.68 10.07 -25.98
CA LEU A 23 -4.65 10.06 -24.88
C LEU A 23 -4.18 9.21 -23.68
N SER A 24 -3.37 8.18 -23.91
CA SER A 24 -2.79 7.38 -22.81
C SER A 24 -1.73 8.17 -22.02
N ARG A 25 -1.03 9.11 -22.67
CA ARG A 25 -0.07 10.01 -22.00
C ARG A 25 -0.73 11.05 -21.09
N ALA A 26 -1.97 11.44 -21.38
CA ALA A 26 -2.73 12.41 -20.58
C ALA A 26 -3.30 11.83 -19.27
N ARG A 27 -3.23 10.50 -19.07
CA ARG A 27 -3.76 9.83 -17.86
C ARG A 27 -2.77 9.66 -16.72
N TYR A 28 -1.48 9.94 -16.92
CA TYR A 28 -0.54 10.06 -15.81
C TYR A 28 -0.61 11.49 -15.27
N SER A 29 -1.47 11.70 -14.27
CA SER A 29 -1.50 12.96 -13.53
C SER A 29 -0.09 13.26 -12.99
N SER A 30 0.51 14.36 -13.43
CA SER A 30 1.82 14.81 -12.96
C SER A 30 1.78 15.42 -11.56
N LYS A 31 0.58 15.64 -11.00
CA LYS A 31 0.40 16.16 -9.64
C LYS A 31 0.23 14.99 -8.66
N VAL A 32 1.30 14.70 -7.91
CA VAL A 32 1.25 13.86 -6.71
C VAL A 32 0.75 14.74 -5.57
N ASP A 33 -0.43 14.42 -5.03
CA ASP A 33 -0.95 15.06 -3.81
C ASP A 33 -0.29 14.41 -2.59
N TYR A 34 0.53 15.17 -1.86
CA TYR A 34 1.18 14.69 -0.65
C TYR A 34 0.28 14.94 0.55
N LYS A 35 -0.22 13.85 1.14
CA LYS A 35 -0.96 13.92 2.40
C LYS A 35 -0.01 13.69 3.57
N PRO A 36 -0.04 14.53 4.62
CA PRO A 36 0.78 14.32 5.80
C PRO A 36 0.38 13.01 6.49
N ILE A 37 1.38 12.21 6.84
CA ILE A 37 1.21 10.94 7.56
C ILE A 37 1.14 11.26 9.05
N ARG A 38 0.01 10.96 9.68
CA ARG A 38 -0.23 11.21 11.12
C ARG A 38 -0.06 9.96 11.96
N SER A 39 -0.39 8.80 11.39
CA SER A 39 -0.23 7.49 12.01
C SER A 39 0.34 6.48 11.02
N VAL A 40 1.08 5.51 11.54
CA VAL A 40 1.65 4.38 10.79
C VAL A 40 1.35 3.08 11.53
N LEU A 41 0.60 2.20 10.87
CA LEU A 41 0.46 0.81 11.29
C LEU A 41 1.60 -0.01 10.69
N VAL A 42 2.29 -0.78 11.53
CA VAL A 42 3.36 -1.68 11.08
C VAL A 42 2.83 -3.10 11.04
N ALA A 43 2.55 -3.59 9.83
CA ALA A 43 2.10 -4.96 9.56
C ALA A 43 3.27 -5.96 9.61
N ASN A 44 4.00 -5.97 10.71
CA ASN A 44 5.17 -6.81 10.93
C ASN A 44 5.37 -7.06 12.44
N ARG A 45 6.37 -7.87 12.80
CA ARG A 45 6.69 -8.25 14.19
C ARG A 45 8.18 -8.12 14.50
N GLY A 46 8.50 -8.21 15.78
CA GLY A 46 9.88 -8.31 16.24
C GLY A 46 10.70 -7.06 15.93
N GLU A 47 11.96 -7.29 15.57
CA GLU A 47 12.97 -6.23 15.51
C GLU A 47 12.72 -5.19 14.41
N ILE A 48 12.23 -5.60 13.24
CA ILE A 48 11.85 -4.68 12.15
C ILE A 48 10.70 -3.77 12.58
N ALA A 49 9.70 -4.29 13.29
CA ALA A 49 8.62 -3.46 13.80
C ALA A 49 9.14 -2.37 14.74
N ILE A 50 10.06 -2.75 15.66
CA ILE A 50 10.71 -1.81 16.58
C ILE A 50 11.51 -0.73 15.83
N ARG A 51 12.22 -1.07 14.75
CA ARG A 51 12.96 -0.09 13.94
C ARG A 51 12.03 0.94 13.32
N VAL A 52 10.90 0.51 12.77
CA VAL A 52 9.91 1.43 12.16
C VAL A 52 9.26 2.31 13.22
N PHE A 53 8.92 1.77 14.40
CA PHE A 53 8.37 2.57 15.50
C PHE A 53 9.33 3.67 15.95
N ARG A 54 10.63 3.37 16.07
CA ARG A 54 11.64 4.38 16.40
C ARG A 54 11.67 5.53 15.39
N ALA A 55 11.65 5.22 14.09
CA ALA A 55 11.58 6.25 13.05
C ALA A 55 10.28 7.06 13.14
N CYS A 56 9.14 6.42 13.46
CA CYS A 56 7.88 7.13 13.66
C CYS A 56 7.97 8.09 14.86
N THR A 57 8.53 7.64 16.00
CA THR A 57 8.75 8.48 17.19
C THR A 57 9.65 9.67 16.89
N GLU A 58 10.76 9.46 16.16
CA GLU A 58 11.68 10.54 15.75
C GLU A 58 11.00 11.59 14.86
N LEU A 59 10.00 11.17 14.07
CA LEU A 59 9.22 12.04 13.19
C LEU A 59 7.94 12.59 13.83
N GLY A 60 7.64 12.26 15.10
CA GLY A 60 6.40 12.64 15.77
C GLY A 60 5.13 12.01 15.18
N ILE A 61 5.27 10.84 14.53
CA ILE A 61 4.18 10.09 13.91
C ILE A 61 3.69 9.02 14.90
N LYS A 62 2.38 8.91 15.08
CA LYS A 62 1.77 7.88 15.93
C LYS A 62 2.00 6.49 15.36
N SER A 63 2.45 5.57 16.18
CA SER A 63 2.78 4.20 15.80
C SER A 63 1.75 3.19 16.29
N VAL A 64 1.35 2.26 15.42
CA VAL A 64 0.37 1.22 15.72
C VAL A 64 0.96 -0.16 15.41
N ALA A 65 0.99 -1.04 16.40
CA ALA A 65 1.44 -2.42 16.28
C ALA A 65 0.27 -3.39 16.10
N ILE A 66 0.54 -4.50 15.41
CA ILE A 66 -0.27 -5.71 15.44
C ILE A 66 0.53 -6.85 16.09
N TYR A 67 -0.16 -7.76 16.76
CA TYR A 67 0.47 -8.95 17.33
C TYR A 67 -0.46 -10.16 17.29
N SER A 68 0.10 -11.36 17.20
CA SER A 68 -0.62 -12.63 17.35
C SER A 68 -0.75 -13.02 18.83
N GLU A 69 -1.57 -14.02 19.15
CA GLU A 69 -1.70 -14.46 20.55
C GLU A 69 -0.39 -14.95 21.16
N GLN A 70 0.45 -15.58 20.36
CA GLN A 70 1.76 -16.09 20.74
C GLN A 70 2.77 -14.93 20.94
N ASP A 71 2.52 -13.79 20.30
CA ASP A 71 3.35 -12.59 20.42
C ASP A 71 2.88 -11.62 21.52
N LYS A 72 1.91 -12.00 22.38
CA LYS A 72 1.36 -11.16 23.46
C LYS A 72 2.43 -10.55 24.37
N MET A 73 3.54 -11.26 24.59
CA MET A 73 4.64 -10.84 25.48
C MET A 73 5.87 -10.30 24.71
N HIS A 74 5.79 -10.15 23.38
CA HIS A 74 6.92 -9.68 22.59
C HIS A 74 7.12 -8.17 22.70
N MET A 75 8.38 -7.75 22.64
CA MET A 75 8.80 -6.35 22.86
C MET A 75 8.19 -5.36 21.85
N HIS A 76 7.95 -5.75 20.59
CA HIS A 76 7.45 -4.81 19.59
C HIS A 76 6.06 -4.26 19.95
N ARG A 77 5.22 -5.09 20.60
CA ARG A 77 3.91 -4.68 21.11
C ARG A 77 4.01 -3.51 22.09
N LEU A 78 5.01 -3.53 22.97
CA LEU A 78 5.22 -2.51 24.01
C LEU A 78 5.92 -1.25 23.51
N LYS A 79 6.44 -1.27 22.28
CA LYS A 79 7.22 -0.16 21.71
C LYS A 79 6.40 0.76 20.80
N ALA A 80 5.21 0.34 20.39
CA ALA A 80 4.27 1.20 19.69
C ALA A 80 3.38 1.96 20.67
N ASP A 81 2.80 3.07 20.22
CA ASP A 81 1.85 3.86 21.00
C ASP A 81 0.56 3.08 21.26
N GLU A 82 0.13 2.30 20.27
CA GLU A 82 -1.02 1.40 20.38
C GLU A 82 -0.71 0.02 19.81
N SER A 83 -1.38 -1.01 20.34
CA SER A 83 -1.21 -2.38 19.85
C SER A 83 -2.51 -3.18 19.85
N TYR A 84 -2.73 -3.95 18.79
CA TYR A 84 -3.95 -4.71 18.58
C TYR A 84 -3.67 -6.19 18.29
N LEU A 85 -4.44 -7.07 18.93
CA LEU A 85 -4.45 -8.49 18.61
C LEU A 85 -5.06 -8.70 17.23
N VAL A 86 -4.37 -9.44 16.36
CA VAL A 86 -4.88 -9.87 15.04
C VAL A 86 -4.90 -11.39 14.94
N GLY A 87 -5.75 -11.91 14.04
CA GLY A 87 -5.83 -13.35 13.76
C GLY A 87 -6.14 -14.20 15.00
N LYS A 88 -7.07 -13.76 15.85
CA LYS A 88 -7.47 -14.49 17.06
C LYS A 88 -7.83 -15.95 16.72
N GLY A 89 -7.20 -16.90 17.41
CA GLY A 89 -7.39 -18.34 17.18
C GLY A 89 -6.66 -18.91 15.95
N LYS A 90 -5.88 -18.11 15.21
CA LYS A 90 -5.05 -18.58 14.08
C LYS A 90 -3.62 -18.90 14.52
N ALA A 91 -2.88 -19.63 13.68
CA ALA A 91 -1.44 -19.78 13.88
C ALA A 91 -0.74 -18.40 13.74
N PRO A 92 0.44 -18.20 14.36
CA PRO A 92 1.12 -16.91 14.35
C PRO A 92 1.33 -16.36 12.94
N VAL A 93 1.80 -17.20 12.01
CA VAL A 93 2.08 -16.81 10.62
C VAL A 93 0.79 -16.38 9.93
N GLU A 94 -0.29 -17.13 10.09
CA GLU A 94 -1.60 -16.82 9.50
C GLU A 94 -2.18 -15.51 10.03
N ALA A 95 -1.95 -15.20 11.31
CA ALA A 95 -2.39 -13.95 11.91
C ALA A 95 -1.74 -12.71 11.26
N TYR A 96 -0.45 -12.78 10.91
CA TYR A 96 0.24 -11.70 10.20
C TYR A 96 -0.05 -11.65 8.70
N LEU A 97 -0.66 -12.70 8.14
CA LEU A 97 -1.11 -12.77 6.76
C LEU A 97 -2.62 -12.46 6.61
N ASP A 98 -3.31 -12.12 7.71
CA ASP A 98 -4.73 -11.78 7.72
C ASP A 98 -4.98 -10.36 7.20
N ILE A 99 -4.93 -10.19 5.87
CA ILE A 99 -5.06 -8.90 5.19
C ILE A 99 -6.34 -8.15 5.61
N PRO A 100 -7.55 -8.75 5.61
CA PRO A 100 -8.77 -8.06 6.02
C PRO A 100 -8.69 -7.49 7.43
N GLU A 101 -8.17 -8.27 8.38
CA GLU A 101 -8.06 -7.85 9.78
C GLU A 101 -7.03 -6.72 9.97
N ILE A 102 -5.89 -6.80 9.28
CA ILE A 102 -4.87 -5.75 9.30
C ILE A 102 -5.43 -4.43 8.75
N ILE A 103 -6.17 -4.49 7.63
CA ILE A 103 -6.83 -3.31 7.06
C ILE A 103 -7.89 -2.76 8.02
N ARG A 104 -8.65 -3.63 8.71
CA ARG A 104 -9.63 -3.20 9.72
C ARG A 104 -8.96 -2.43 10.84
N VAL A 105 -7.83 -2.93 11.38
CA VAL A 105 -7.07 -2.24 12.43
C VAL A 105 -6.52 -0.91 11.92
N ALA A 106 -6.02 -0.84 10.69
CA ALA A 106 -5.55 0.43 10.12
C ALA A 106 -6.66 1.48 10.01
N LYS A 107 -7.87 1.06 9.60
CA LYS A 107 -9.02 1.97 9.41
C LYS A 107 -9.58 2.55 10.70
N VAL A 108 -9.41 1.91 11.85
CA VAL A 108 -9.88 2.45 13.13
C VAL A 108 -8.86 3.39 13.80
N ASN A 109 -7.67 3.54 13.21
CA ASN A 109 -6.53 4.27 13.77
C ASN A 109 -6.00 5.40 12.85
N TYR A 110 -6.86 5.97 12.00
CA TYR A 110 -6.49 7.03 11.03
C TYR A 110 -6.34 8.42 11.67
#